data_AF-A0A966C3Y6-F1
#
_entry.id   AF-A0A966C3Y6-F1
#
_cell.length_a   1.000
_cell.length_b   1.000
_cell.length_c   1.000
_cell.angle_alpha   90.00
_cell.angle_beta   90.00
_cell.angle_gamma   90.00
#
_symmetry.space_group_name_H-M   'P 1'
#
loop_
_entity.id
_entity.type
_entity.pdbx_description
1 polymer ?
#
loop_
_entity_poly.entity_id
_entity_poly.type
_entity_poly.pdbx_seq_one_letter_code
_entity_poly.pdbx_strand_id
1 'polypeptide(L)'
;FNFGHLNLLLSHVKNDELVMMTRNLGSMLTAGLTVTRALSVIERQTKNLKLKNVVKQIGAKINKGDSFFVSLQDFPEVFSDLYVAMIRAGEESGNLAESLQT
;
A
#
# COMPACT_ATOMS: atom_id res chain seq x y z
N PHE A 1 -13.16 -12.83 -24.33
CA PHE A 1 -11.82 -12.27 -24.06
C PHE A 1 -11.92 -11.27 -22.91
N ASN A 2 -11.24 -11.50 -21.80
CA ASN A 2 -11.27 -10.61 -20.63
C ASN A 2 -10.10 -9.62 -20.70
N PHE A 3 -10.37 -8.42 -21.21
CA PHE A 3 -9.38 -7.34 -21.32
C PHE A 3 -8.85 -6.84 -19.97
N GLY A 4 -9.62 -6.98 -18.88
CA GLY A 4 -9.20 -6.56 -17.54
C GLY A 4 -8.10 -7.44 -16.96
N HIS A 5 -8.22 -8.76 -17.10
CA HIS A 5 -7.16 -9.69 -16.69
C HIS A 5 -5.87 -9.51 -17.50
N LEU A 6 -5.98 -9.29 -18.81
CA LEU A 6 -4.81 -9.05 -19.65
C LEU A 6 -4.05 -7.77 -19.23
N ASN A 7 -4.80 -6.71 -18.93
CA ASN A 7 -4.20 -5.45 -18.49
C ASN A 7 -3.54 -5.57 -17.10
N LEU A 8 -4.13 -6.32 -16.17
CA LEU A 8 -3.51 -6.61 -14.87
C LEU A 8 -2.16 -7.31 -15.02
N LEU A 9 -2.06 -8.29 -15.93
CA LEU A 9 -0.81 -9.03 -16.20
C LEU A 9 0.28 -8.16 -16.85
N LEU A 10 -0.11 -7.19 -17.69
CA LEU A 10 0.83 -6.32 -18.42
C LEU A 10 1.19 -5.04 -17.65
N SER A 11 0.35 -4.62 -16.70
CA SER A 11 0.59 -3.41 -15.92
C SER A 11 1.70 -3.59 -14.89
N HIS A 12 2.62 -2.63 -14.85
CA HIS A 12 3.71 -2.56 -13.88
C HIS A 12 3.50 -1.36 -12.95
N VAL A 13 3.88 -1.48 -11.69
CA VAL A 13 3.83 -0.36 -10.73
C VAL A 13 5.10 0.46 -10.90
N LYS A 14 4.97 1.71 -11.30
CA LYS A 14 6.14 2.58 -11.43
C LYS A 14 6.59 3.10 -10.07
N ASN A 15 7.87 3.41 -9.94
CA ASN A 15 8.43 3.94 -8.69
C ASN A 15 7.80 5.26 -8.26
N ASP A 16 7.45 6.14 -9.20
CA ASP A 16 6.76 7.41 -8.91
C ASP A 16 5.35 7.18 -8.32
N GLU A 17 4.62 6.21 -8.84
CA GLU A 17 3.31 5.81 -8.31
C GLU A 17 3.42 5.26 -6.88
N LEU A 18 4.46 4.47 -6.59
CA LEU A 18 4.73 3.97 -5.25
C LEU A 18 5.09 5.11 -4.30
N VAL A 19 6.00 6.01 -4.69
CA VAL A 19 6.38 7.19 -3.89
C VAL A 19 5.17 8.07 -3.59
N MET A 20 4.32 8.34 -4.58
CA MET A 20 3.08 9.11 -4.36
C MET A 20 2.12 8.38 -3.42
N MET A 21 1.98 7.06 -3.56
CA MET A 21 1.14 6.26 -2.68
C MET A 21 1.63 6.33 -1.23
N THR A 22 2.92 6.13 -1.00
CA THR A 22 3.56 6.19 0.33
C THR A 22 3.40 7.57 0.97
N ARG A 23 3.66 8.66 0.22
CA ARG A 23 3.48 10.03 0.73
C ARG A 23 2.03 10.33 1.09
N ASN A 24 1.09 9.97 0.23
CA ASN A 24 -0.33 10.18 0.49
C ASN A 24 -0.82 9.38 1.70
N LEU A 25 -0.34 8.13 1.85
CA LEU A 25 -0.60 7.31 3.03
C LEU A 25 -0.09 8.02 4.28
N GLY A 26 1.18 8.42 4.30
CA GLY A 26 1.79 9.15 5.41
C GLY A 26 1.02 10.41 5.79
N SER A 27 0.67 11.26 4.81
CA SER A 27 -0.11 12.48 5.07
C SER A 27 -1.49 12.20 5.68
N MET A 28 -2.19 11.17 5.22
CA MET A 28 -3.49 10.80 5.78
C MET A 28 -3.37 10.25 7.20
N LEU A 29 -2.34 9.44 7.49
CA LEU A 29 -2.10 8.94 8.84
C LEU A 29 -1.76 10.08 9.80
N THR A 30 -0.92 11.05 9.38
CA THR A 30 -0.66 12.27 10.16
C THR A 30 -1.93 13.09 10.40
N ALA A 31 -2.88 13.09 9.44
CA ALA A 31 -4.18 13.73 9.61
C ALA A 31 -5.17 12.92 10.48
N GLY A 32 -4.74 11.81 11.08
CA GLY A 32 -5.54 11.00 12.00
C GLY A 32 -6.43 9.93 11.35
N LEU A 33 -6.27 9.67 10.06
CA LEU A 33 -6.97 8.55 9.43
C LEU A 33 -6.35 7.22 9.87
N THR A 34 -7.17 6.20 10.01
CA THR A 34 -6.69 4.82 10.17
C THR A 34 -6.06 4.32 8.86
N VAL A 35 -5.15 3.34 8.97
CA VAL A 35 -4.51 2.70 7.80
C VAL A 35 -5.55 2.16 6.82
N THR A 36 -6.57 1.46 7.31
CA THR A 36 -7.66 0.92 6.47
C THR A 36 -8.42 2.01 5.73
N ARG A 37 -8.69 3.15 6.40
CA ARG A 37 -9.38 4.29 5.77
C ARG A 37 -8.52 4.95 4.71
N ALA A 38 -7.23 5.15 4.99
CA ALA A 38 -6.27 5.73 4.07
C ALA A 38 -6.07 4.83 2.83
N LEU A 39 -5.90 3.52 3.00
CA LEU A 39 -5.81 2.55 1.89
C LEU A 39 -7.07 2.56 1.02
N SER A 40 -8.26 2.69 1.61
CA SER A 40 -9.50 2.82 0.85
C SER A 40 -9.55 4.11 0.02
N VAL A 41 -8.96 5.20 0.49
CA VAL A 41 -8.83 6.45 -0.29
C VAL A 41 -7.85 6.24 -1.45
N ILE A 42 -6.68 5.66 -1.17
CA ILE A 42 -5.66 5.35 -2.18
C ILE A 42 -6.26 4.46 -3.27
N GLU A 43 -6.91 3.36 -2.92
CA GLU A 43 -7.55 2.43 -3.87
C GLU A 43 -8.48 3.17 -4.86
N ARG A 44 -9.30 4.11 -4.36
CA ARG A 44 -10.23 4.88 -5.21
C ARG A 44 -9.51 5.84 -6.15
N GLN A 45 -8.36 6.39 -5.73
CA GLN A 45 -7.59 7.38 -6.48
C GLN A 45 -6.58 6.74 -7.45
N THR A 46 -6.14 5.51 -7.18
CA THR A 46 -5.16 4.79 -7.99
C THR A 46 -5.73 4.44 -9.37
N LYS A 47 -5.06 4.91 -10.42
CA LYS A 47 -5.39 4.60 -11.81
C LYS A 47 -4.74 3.31 -12.31
N ASN A 48 -3.54 3.00 -11.82
CA ASN A 48 -2.83 1.77 -12.14
C ASN A 48 -3.57 0.55 -11.59
N LEU A 49 -4.03 -0.33 -12.49
CA LEU A 49 -4.86 -1.47 -12.10
C LEU A 49 -4.12 -2.46 -11.21
N LYS A 50 -2.83 -2.70 -11.44
CA LYS A 50 -2.01 -3.57 -10.58
C LYS A 50 -1.87 -2.96 -9.19
N LEU A 51 -1.44 -1.70 -9.08
CA LEU A 51 -1.31 -1.04 -7.77
C LEU A 51 -2.65 -0.98 -7.03
N LYS A 52 -3.75 -0.70 -7.74
CA LYS A 52 -5.10 -0.69 -7.17
C LYS A 52 -5.48 -2.05 -6.59
N ASN A 53 -5.22 -3.12 -7.34
CA ASN A 53 -5.51 -4.48 -6.90
C ASN A 53 -4.65 -4.90 -5.70
N VAL A 54 -3.38 -4.49 -5.67
CA VAL A 54 -2.46 -4.70 -4.54
C VAL A 54 -2.99 -3.98 -3.28
N VAL A 55 -3.28 -2.69 -3.37
CA VAL A 55 -3.83 -1.89 -2.25
C VAL A 55 -5.14 -2.48 -1.72
N LYS A 56 -6.03 -2.92 -2.63
CA LYS A 56 -7.29 -3.58 -2.26
C LYS A 56 -7.06 -4.86 -1.45
N GLN A 57 -6.13 -5.70 -1.87
CA GLN A 57 -5.82 -6.95 -1.18
C GLN A 57 -5.18 -6.70 0.19
N ILE A 58 -4.25 -5.75 0.29
CA ILE A 58 -3.66 -5.29 1.55
C ILE A 58 -4.76 -4.81 2.52
N GLY A 59 -5.64 -3.92 2.06
CA GLY A 59 -6.76 -3.43 2.87
C GLY A 59 -7.67 -4.56 3.37
N ALA A 60 -7.91 -5.57 2.53
CA ALA A 60 -8.70 -6.75 2.92
C ALA A 60 -8.02 -7.61 3.99
N LYS A 61 -6.68 -7.77 3.96
CA LYS A 61 -5.92 -8.48 5.00
C LYS A 61 -5.93 -7.74 6.33
N ILE A 62 -5.70 -6.43 6.31
CA ILE A 62 -5.74 -5.61 7.54
C ILE A 62 -7.14 -5.62 8.16
N ASN A 63 -8.20 -5.55 7.35
CA ASN A 63 -9.58 -5.67 7.84
C ASN A 63 -9.88 -7.03 8.52
N LYS A 64 -9.09 -8.07 8.23
CA LYS A 64 -9.18 -9.39 8.88
C LYS A 64 -8.31 -9.51 10.14
N GLY A 65 -7.53 -8.47 10.46
CA GLY A 65 -6.67 -8.43 11.65
C GLY A 65 -5.18 -8.68 11.37
N ASP A 66 -4.78 -8.85 10.12
CA ASP A 66 -3.35 -8.98 9.80
C ASP A 66 -2.61 -7.64 9.98
N SER A 67 -1.35 -7.68 10.41
CA SER A 67 -0.48 -6.51 10.44
C SER A 67 -0.25 -5.94 9.05
N PHE A 68 -0.06 -4.62 8.95
CA PHE A 68 0.15 -3.95 7.68
C PHE A 68 1.44 -4.45 7.00
N PHE A 69 2.57 -4.54 7.71
CA PHE A 69 3.81 -5.03 7.11
C PHE A 69 3.70 -6.46 6.57
N VAL A 70 2.94 -7.34 7.23
CA VAL A 70 2.70 -8.73 6.78
C VAL A 70 1.93 -8.75 5.47
N SER A 71 0.95 -7.86 5.30
CA SER A 71 0.19 -7.76 4.06
C SER A 71 1.02 -7.27 2.86
N LEU A 72 2.10 -6.51 3.10
CA LEU A 72 3.01 -6.04 2.05
C LEU A 72 3.91 -7.16 1.52
N GLN A 73 4.26 -8.15 2.36
CA GLN A 73 5.13 -9.27 2.00
C GLN A 73 4.55 -10.17 0.92
N ASP A 74 3.23 -10.16 0.73
CA ASP A 74 2.55 -10.88 -0.35
C ASP A 74 2.86 -10.31 -1.75
N PHE A 75 3.46 -9.11 -1.82
CA PHE A 75 3.72 -8.38 -3.07
C PHE A 75 5.19 -7.96 -3.21
N PRO A 76 6.15 -8.91 -3.20
CA PRO A 76 7.59 -8.61 -3.28
C PRO A 76 8.00 -7.96 -4.61
N GLU A 77 7.17 -8.05 -5.65
CA GLU A 77 7.39 -7.37 -6.92
C GLU A 77 6.98 -5.89 -6.92
N VAL A 78 6.36 -5.42 -5.83
CA VAL A 78 5.94 -4.02 -5.63
C VAL A 78 6.64 -3.39 -4.44
N PHE A 79 6.79 -4.10 -3.32
CA PHE A 79 7.44 -3.60 -2.12
C PHE A 79 8.76 -4.34 -1.89
N SER A 80 9.85 -3.58 -1.79
CA SER A 80 11.15 -4.15 -1.44
C SER A 80 11.20 -4.57 0.03
N ASP A 81 12.10 -5.49 0.36
CA ASP A 81 12.33 -5.92 1.75
C ASP A 81 12.66 -4.74 2.67
N LEU A 82 13.42 -3.76 2.17
CA LEU A 82 13.73 -2.53 2.89
C LEU A 82 12.46 -1.72 3.20
N TYR A 83 11.56 -1.57 2.22
CA TYR A 83 10.29 -0.89 2.43
C TYR A 83 9.46 -1.60 3.51
N VAL A 84 9.32 -2.92 3.41
CA VAL A 84 8.59 -3.73 4.40
C VAL A 84 9.20 -3.58 5.80
N ALA A 85 10.54 -3.60 5.91
CA ALA A 85 11.24 -3.43 7.19
C ALA A 85 10.99 -2.06 7.82
N MET A 86 10.95 -0.98 7.04
CA MET A 86 10.62 0.36 7.54
C MET A 86 9.18 0.46 8.03
N ILE A 87 8.23 -0.11 7.28
CA ILE A 87 6.82 -0.15 7.71
C ILE A 87 6.66 -0.96 8.98
N ARG A 88 7.35 -2.10 9.09
CA ARG A 88 7.35 -2.92 10.30
C ARG A 88 7.86 -2.13 11.51
N ALA A 89 9.00 -1.46 11.39
CA ALA A 89 9.55 -0.63 12.47
C ALA A 89 8.58 0.49 12.89
N GLY A 90 7.92 1.14 11.92
CA GLY A 90 6.89 2.15 12.18
C GLY A 90 5.64 1.58 12.86
N GLU A 91 5.19 0.40 12.45
CA GLU A 91 4.02 -0.26 13.01
C GLU A 91 4.28 -0.75 14.45
N GLU A 92 5.42 -1.39 14.71
CA GLU A 92 5.81 -1.89 16.04
C GLU A 92 6.09 -0.75 17.04
N SER A 93 6.57 0.40 16.57
CA SER A 93 6.84 1.58 17.41
C SER A 93 5.64 2.52 17.60
N GLY A 94 4.57 2.31 16.84
CA GLY A 94 3.42 3.23 16.80
C GLY A 94 3.65 4.51 15.98
N ASN A 95 4.80 4.65 15.31
CA ASN A 95 5.20 5.83 14.54
C ASN A 95 5.06 5.64 13.01
N LEU A 96 4.13 4.78 12.57
CA LEU A 96 3.94 4.45 11.15
C LEU A 96 3.78 5.69 10.25
N ALA A 97 3.09 6.73 10.72
CA ALA A 97 2.91 7.97 9.97
C ALA A 97 4.26 8.68 9.66
N GLU A 98 5.19 8.66 10.61
CA GLU A 98 6.52 9.24 10.47
C GLU A 98 7.40 8.40 9.54
N SER A 99 7.36 7.07 9.68
CA SER A 99 8.12 6.14 8.82
C SER A 99 7.77 6.24 7.34
N LEU A 100 6.55 6.68 7.01
CA LEU A 100 6.08 6.90 5.64
C LEU A 100 6.47 8.26 5.03
N GLN A 101 7.06 9.16 5.83
CA GLN A 101 7.45 10.50 5.39
C GLN A 101 8.95 10.65 5.12
N THR A 102 9.77 9.78 5.68
CA THR A 102 11.19 9.58 5.37
C THR A 102 11.40 8.96 3.99
#